data_AF-A0ABD6H9E3-F1
#
_entry.id   AF-A0ABD6H9E3-F1
#
_cell.length_a   1.000
_cell.length_b   1.000
_cell.length_c   1.000
_cell.angle_alpha   90.00
_cell.angle_beta   90.00
_cell.angle_gamma   90.00
#
_symmetry.space_group_name_H-M   'P 1'
#
loop_
_entity.id
_entity.type
_entity.pdbx_description
1 polymer ?
#
loop_
_entity_poly.entity_id
_entity_poly.type
_entity_poly.pdbx_seq_one_letter_code
_entity_poly.pdbx_strand_id
1 'polypeptide(L)'
;MFKIVPTLTAWWPVSVLEPDNDNPGKLKEFTFEAEFVIRGKEQMKPHDDKRAELLKQLPTAEEFAANYQAASEKAEATKALIEAHDRNMFHLMITNWRGVFDADDQALSFSADNLNMALGFDRIRVGLNRAYEEAVSNDKARLGNSKGLH
;
A
#
# COMPACT_ATOMS: atom_id res chain seq x y z
N MET A 1 8.93 -12.30 28.02
CA MET A 1 9.62 -11.01 28.27
C MET A 1 9.54 -10.18 27.00
N PHE A 2 9.01 -8.95 27.07
CA PHE A 2 8.94 -8.04 25.94
C PHE A 2 10.30 -7.36 25.70
N LYS A 3 10.63 -7.06 24.43
CA LYS A 3 11.86 -6.37 24.05
C LYS A 3 11.53 -5.24 23.08
N ILE A 4 12.09 -4.06 23.32
CA ILE A 4 12.08 -2.98 22.35
C ILE A 4 13.18 -3.29 21.33
N VAL A 5 12.82 -3.30 20.04
CA VAL A 5 13.76 -3.46 18.93
C VAL A 5 13.83 -2.17 18.13
N PRO A 6 15.01 -1.79 17.60
CA PRO A 6 15.17 -0.55 16.83
C PRO A 6 14.41 -0.61 15.49
N THR A 7 14.25 -1.81 14.93
CA THR A 7 13.48 -2.08 13.72
C THR A 7 12.61 -3.29 13.98
N LEU A 8 11.29 -3.10 14.00
CA LEU A 8 10.34 -4.21 14.11
C LEU A 8 9.97 -4.66 12.69
N THR A 9 10.25 -5.92 12.37
CA THR A 9 9.75 -6.55 11.15
C THR A 9 8.72 -7.64 11.45
N ALA A 10 7.76 -7.82 10.55
CA ALA A 10 6.71 -8.83 10.69
C ALA A 10 6.33 -9.40 9.32
N TRP A 11 6.33 -10.72 9.22
CA TRP A 11 5.66 -11.42 8.11
C TRP A 11 4.16 -11.35 8.32
N TRP A 12 3.44 -10.86 7.32
CA TRP A 12 1.99 -10.68 7.39
C TRP A 12 1.32 -11.15 6.11
N PRO A 13 0.14 -11.79 6.19
CA PRO A 13 -0.62 -12.20 5.02
C PRO A 13 -1.20 -10.97 4.30
N VAL A 14 -1.14 -11.01 2.98
CA VAL A 14 -1.66 -10.00 2.07
C VAL A 14 -2.75 -10.64 1.22
N SER A 15 -3.98 -10.13 1.33
CA SER A 15 -5.09 -10.54 0.48
C SER A 15 -5.21 -9.65 -0.75
N VAL A 16 -5.26 -10.27 -1.93
CA VAL A 16 -5.49 -9.63 -3.22
C VAL A 16 -6.80 -10.13 -3.79
N LEU A 17 -7.67 -9.21 -4.19
CA LEU A 17 -8.93 -9.52 -4.84
C LEU A 17 -8.82 -9.33 -6.35
N GLU A 18 -9.27 -10.32 -7.09
CA GLU A 18 -9.29 -10.31 -8.56
C GLU A 18 -10.69 -10.62 -9.07
N PRO A 19 -11.14 -10.04 -10.20
CA PRO A 19 -12.35 -10.49 -10.87
C PRO A 19 -12.31 -12.00 -11.15
N ASP A 20 -13.37 -12.71 -10.79
CA ASP A 20 -13.51 -14.13 -11.10
C ASP A 20 -14.00 -14.30 -12.54
N ASN A 21 -13.10 -14.73 -13.42
CA ASN A 21 -13.41 -14.96 -14.84
C ASN A 21 -14.41 -16.12 -15.04
N ASP A 22 -14.45 -17.09 -14.13
CA ASP A 22 -15.36 -18.24 -14.20
C ASP A 22 -16.74 -17.91 -13.59
N ASN A 23 -16.80 -16.92 -12.70
CA ASN A 23 -18.03 -16.45 -12.06
C ASN A 23 -18.21 -14.92 -12.22
N PRO A 24 -18.71 -14.44 -13.37
CA PRO A 24 -18.88 -13.01 -13.63
C PRO A 24 -19.60 -12.26 -12.50
N GLY A 25 -19.04 -11.14 -12.09
CA GLY A 25 -19.55 -10.31 -11.00
C GLY A 25 -19.10 -10.73 -9.59
N LYS A 26 -18.30 -11.79 -9.46
CA LYS A 26 -17.65 -12.18 -8.20
C LYS A 26 -16.17 -11.80 -8.18
N LEU A 27 -15.62 -11.73 -6.98
CA LEU A 27 -14.19 -11.57 -6.75
C LEU A 27 -13.63 -12.88 -6.18
N LYS A 28 -12.46 -13.27 -6.68
CA LYS A 28 -11.64 -14.35 -6.15
C LYS A 28 -10.54 -13.75 -5.27
N GLU A 29 -10.33 -14.33 -4.10
CA GLU A 29 -9.29 -13.93 -3.17
C GLU A 29 -8.04 -14.81 -3.35
N PHE A 30 -6.89 -14.17 -3.40
CA PHE A 30 -5.57 -14.78 -3.40
C PHE A 30 -4.75 -14.21 -2.25
N THR A 31 -3.82 -15.00 -1.73
CA THR A 31 -3.00 -14.61 -0.59
C THR A 31 -1.52 -14.86 -0.84
N PHE A 32 -0.68 -13.91 -0.46
CA PHE A 32 0.77 -14.08 -0.33
C PHE A 32 1.21 -13.50 1.02
N GLU A 33 2.50 -13.58 1.37
CA GLU A 33 3.01 -12.97 2.59
C GLU A 33 4.07 -11.93 2.25
N ALA A 34 3.98 -10.75 2.89
CA ALA A 34 4.98 -9.70 2.81
C ALA A 34 5.69 -9.56 4.16
N GLU A 35 6.98 -9.26 4.13
CA GLU A 35 7.71 -8.85 5.33
C GLU A 35 7.66 -7.32 5.45
N PHE A 36 6.92 -6.84 6.44
CA PHE A 36 6.76 -5.43 6.72
C PHE A 36 7.78 -4.92 7.72
N VAL A 37 8.24 -3.68 7.52
CA VAL A 37 8.99 -2.89 8.49
C VAL A 37 8.03 -1.91 9.15
N ILE A 38 7.76 -2.11 10.43
CA ILE A 38 6.85 -1.27 11.22
C ILE A 38 7.60 -0.01 11.66
N ARG A 39 7.22 1.13 11.08
CA ARG A 39 7.84 2.44 11.36
C ARG A 39 7.03 3.26 12.34
N GLY A 40 7.72 3.97 13.22
CA GLY A 40 7.11 4.91 14.15
C GLY A 40 6.69 6.21 13.47
N LYS A 41 5.79 6.97 14.13
CA LYS A 41 5.26 8.25 13.61
C LYS A 41 6.35 9.25 13.23
N GLU A 42 7.38 9.41 14.07
CA GLU A 42 8.50 10.33 13.80
C GLU A 42 9.28 9.97 12.52
N GLN A 43 9.39 8.68 12.21
CA GLN A 43 10.07 8.21 10.99
C GLN A 43 9.23 8.45 9.73
N MET A 44 7.90 8.45 9.86
CA MET A 44 6.97 8.65 8.76
C MET A 44 6.64 10.13 8.51
N LYS A 45 6.79 10.98 9.53
CA LYS A 45 6.44 12.40 9.47
C LYS A 45 7.03 13.16 8.27
N PRO A 46 8.31 13.01 7.88
CA PRO A 46 8.85 13.70 6.70
C PRO A 46 8.14 13.31 5.40
N HIS A 47 7.66 12.08 5.31
CA HIS A 47 6.92 11.59 4.16
C HIS A 47 5.48 12.12 4.15
N ASP A 48 4.82 12.10 5.31
CA ASP A 48 3.47 12.66 5.47
C ASP A 48 3.45 14.16 5.16
N ASP A 49 4.45 14.90 5.65
CA ASP A 49 4.63 16.33 5.36
C ASP A 49 4.83 16.55 3.85
N LYS A 50 5.66 15.73 3.20
CA LYS A 50 5.90 15.82 1.76
C LYS A 50 4.63 15.57 0.96
N ARG A 51 3.83 14.58 1.33
CA ARG A 51 2.54 14.30 0.70
C ARG A 51 1.56 15.46 0.90
N ALA A 52 1.51 16.04 2.09
CA ALA A 52 0.69 17.21 2.38
C ALA A 52 1.11 18.44 1.57
N GLU A 53 2.40 18.66 1.34
CA GLU A 53 2.91 19.71 0.44
C GLU A 53 2.48 19.48 -1.00
N LEU A 54 2.53 18.25 -1.50
CA LEU A 54 2.09 17.91 -2.85
C LEU A 54 0.58 18.16 -3.03
N LEU A 55 -0.24 17.79 -2.04
CA LEU A 55 -1.68 18.04 -2.07
C LEU A 55 -2.03 19.53 -2.17
N LYS A 56 -1.26 20.41 -1.52
CA LYS A 56 -1.46 21.86 -1.62
C LYS A 56 -1.20 22.42 -3.02
N GLN A 57 -0.54 21.66 -3.90
CA GLN A 57 -0.29 22.07 -5.28
C GLN A 57 -1.47 21.77 -6.20
N LEU A 58 -2.46 21.00 -5.72
CA LEU A 58 -3.67 20.75 -6.51
C LEU A 58 -4.37 22.08 -6.82
N PRO A 59 -4.88 22.24 -8.05
CA PRO A 59 -5.63 23.44 -8.41
C PRO A 59 -6.88 23.61 -7.56
N THR A 60 -7.14 24.87 -7.22
CA THR A 60 -8.36 25.32 -6.53
C THR A 60 -9.53 25.45 -7.49
N ALA A 61 -10.75 25.54 -6.95
CA ALA A 61 -11.95 25.79 -7.76
C ALA A 61 -11.87 27.11 -8.56
N GLU A 62 -11.22 28.13 -8.01
CA GLU A 62 -11.00 29.42 -8.69
C GLU A 62 -10.08 29.27 -9.91
N GLU A 63 -9.00 28.48 -9.80
CA GLU A 63 -8.11 28.18 -10.92
C GLU A 63 -8.84 27.41 -12.03
N PHE A 64 -9.71 26.46 -11.68
CA PHE A 64 -10.56 25.76 -12.65
C PHE A 64 -11.54 26.69 -13.35
N ALA A 65 -12.15 27.63 -12.62
CA ALA A 65 -13.07 28.60 -13.19
C ALA A 65 -12.35 29.59 -14.13
N ALA A 66 -11.10 29.96 -13.82
CA ALA A 66 -10.31 30.89 -14.62
C ALA A 66 -9.74 30.25 -15.89
N ASN A 67 -9.20 29.02 -15.78
CA ASN A 67 -8.64 28.29 -16.92
C ASN A 67 -8.69 26.78 -16.65
N TYR A 68 -9.77 26.16 -17.13
CA TYR A 68 -9.99 24.73 -16.96
C TYR A 68 -8.86 23.86 -17.53
N GLN A 69 -8.33 24.21 -18.70
CA GLN A 69 -7.29 23.41 -19.37
C GLN A 69 -5.98 23.43 -18.56
N ALA A 70 -5.49 24.61 -18.21
CA ALA A 70 -4.27 24.75 -17.43
C ALA A 70 -4.40 24.16 -16.01
N ALA A 71 -5.57 24.33 -15.38
CA ALA A 71 -5.85 23.69 -14.09
C ALA A 71 -5.86 22.17 -14.20
N SER A 72 -6.45 21.60 -15.25
CA SER A 72 -6.47 20.14 -15.48
C SER A 72 -5.06 19.58 -15.69
N GLU A 73 -4.21 20.26 -16.48
CA GLU A 73 -2.82 19.86 -16.68
C GLU A 73 -2.01 19.88 -15.37
N LYS A 74 -2.19 20.93 -14.57
CA LYS A 74 -1.61 21.03 -13.23
C LYS A 74 -2.10 19.90 -12.32
N ALA A 75 -3.41 19.61 -12.33
CA ALA A 75 -3.97 18.52 -11.53
C ALA A 75 -3.35 17.16 -11.88
N GLU A 76 -3.24 16.83 -13.17
CA GLU A 76 -2.64 15.58 -13.62
C GLU A 76 -1.16 15.48 -13.26
N ALA A 77 -0.40 16.55 -13.45
CA ALA A 77 1.01 16.60 -13.03
C ALA A 77 1.17 16.43 -11.50
N THR A 78 0.36 17.13 -10.70
CA THR A 78 0.41 17.01 -9.24
C THR A 78 -0.03 15.62 -8.76
N LYS A 79 -1.08 15.04 -9.35
CA LYS A 79 -1.52 13.67 -9.05
C LYS A 79 -0.42 12.65 -9.35
N ALA A 80 0.28 12.77 -10.47
CA ALA A 80 1.40 11.89 -10.81
C ALA A 80 2.54 11.97 -9.79
N LEU A 81 2.83 13.17 -9.26
CA LEU A 81 3.82 13.35 -8.19
C LEU A 81 3.36 12.70 -6.87
N ILE A 82 2.09 12.85 -6.51
CA ILE A 82 1.50 12.19 -5.33
C ILE A 82 1.58 10.67 -5.48
N GLU A 83 1.19 10.14 -6.64
CA GLU A 83 1.22 8.71 -6.89
C GLU A 83 2.65 8.15 -6.85
N ALA A 84 3.62 8.86 -7.44
CA ALA A 84 5.03 8.47 -7.36
C ALA A 84 5.55 8.49 -5.92
N HIS A 85 5.16 9.49 -5.13
CA HIS A 85 5.47 9.55 -3.71
C HIS A 85 4.86 8.36 -2.94
N ASP A 86 3.56 8.12 -3.11
CA ASP A 86 2.82 7.04 -2.46
C ASP A 86 3.40 5.65 -2.86
N ARG A 87 3.82 5.47 -4.12
CA ARG A 87 4.53 4.25 -4.57
C ARG A 87 5.88 4.07 -3.88
N ASN A 88 6.65 5.14 -3.72
CA ASN A 88 7.95 5.07 -3.04
C ASN A 88 7.82 4.69 -1.56
N MET A 89 6.67 4.95 -0.93
CA MET A 89 6.43 4.56 0.46
C MET A 89 6.48 3.04 0.66
N PHE A 90 6.05 2.24 -0.32
CA PHE A 90 6.08 0.78 -0.20
C PHE A 90 7.51 0.24 -0.04
N HIS A 91 8.51 0.87 -0.67
CA HIS A 91 9.92 0.50 -0.52
C HIS A 91 10.48 0.77 0.89
N LEU A 92 9.81 1.64 1.66
CA LEU A 92 10.16 1.87 3.07
C LEU A 92 9.51 0.83 3.98
N MET A 93 8.36 0.30 3.59
CA MET A 93 7.51 -0.55 4.41
C MET A 93 7.71 -2.04 4.13
N ILE A 94 8.21 -2.43 2.94
CA ILE A 94 8.32 -3.83 2.53
C ILE A 94 9.79 -4.17 2.29
N THR A 95 10.28 -5.22 2.93
CA THR A 95 11.66 -5.70 2.75
C THR A 95 11.76 -7.04 2.06
N ASN A 96 10.65 -7.79 1.99
CA ASN A 96 10.62 -9.10 1.36
C ASN A 96 9.18 -9.54 1.06
N TRP A 97 9.02 -10.62 0.29
CA TRP A 97 7.76 -11.35 0.15
C TRP A 97 8.00 -12.85 -0.08
N ARG A 98 6.95 -13.65 0.04
CA ARG A 98 6.94 -15.07 -0.35
C ARG A 98 5.53 -15.49 -0.80
N GLY A 99 5.45 -16.54 -1.59
CA GLY A 99 4.19 -17.00 -2.19
C GLY A 99 3.72 -16.13 -3.36
N VAL A 100 4.64 -15.45 -4.04
CA VAL A 100 4.38 -14.70 -5.27
C VAL A 100 4.96 -15.49 -6.43
N PHE A 101 4.17 -15.71 -7.48
CA PHE A 101 4.53 -16.47 -8.66
C PHE A 101 4.19 -15.67 -9.92
N ASP A 102 4.95 -15.88 -10.98
CA ASP A 102 4.65 -15.32 -12.30
C ASP A 102 3.65 -16.19 -13.09
N ALA A 103 3.40 -15.83 -14.35
CA ALA A 103 2.47 -16.54 -15.21
C ALA A 103 2.93 -17.96 -15.62
N ASP A 104 4.22 -18.28 -15.42
CA ASP A 104 4.82 -19.57 -15.72
C ASP A 104 5.01 -20.42 -14.45
N ASP A 105 4.27 -20.08 -13.38
CA ASP A 105 4.33 -20.67 -12.04
C ASP A 105 5.74 -20.62 -11.39
N GLN A 106 6.60 -19.71 -11.85
CA GLN A 106 7.93 -19.54 -11.25
C GLN A 106 7.85 -18.57 -10.08
N ALA A 107 8.57 -18.90 -9.00
CA ALA A 107 8.63 -18.06 -7.82
C ALA A 107 9.26 -16.70 -8.16
N LEU A 108 8.46 -15.64 -8.05
CA LEU A 108 8.92 -14.28 -8.28
C LEU A 108 9.62 -13.78 -7.02
N SER A 109 10.95 -13.82 -7.03
CA SER A 109 11.78 -13.36 -5.90
C SER A 109 11.57 -11.88 -5.61
N PHE A 110 11.69 -11.48 -4.34
CA PHE A 110 11.61 -10.07 -3.98
C PHE A 110 12.82 -9.29 -4.54
N SER A 111 12.54 -8.17 -5.19
CA SER A 111 13.52 -7.18 -5.61
C SER A 111 12.83 -5.82 -5.75
N ALA A 112 13.60 -4.72 -5.79
CA ALA A 112 13.04 -3.39 -6.02
C ALA A 112 12.29 -3.32 -7.37
N ASP A 113 12.83 -3.98 -8.41
CA ASP A 113 12.22 -4.02 -9.75
C ASP A 113 10.93 -4.83 -9.75
N ASN A 114 10.91 -5.99 -9.08
CA ASN A 114 9.70 -6.80 -9.00
C ASN A 114 8.62 -6.13 -8.13
N LEU A 115 9.03 -5.45 -7.05
CA LEU A 115 8.11 -4.63 -6.27
C LEU A 115 7.54 -3.49 -7.12
N ASN A 116 8.37 -2.75 -7.86
CA ASN A 116 7.91 -1.68 -8.76
C ASN A 116 6.93 -2.19 -9.82
N MET A 117 7.21 -3.34 -10.43
CA MET A 117 6.31 -4.00 -11.36
C MET A 117 4.97 -4.34 -10.70
N ALA A 118 4.99 -4.95 -9.51
CA ALA A 118 3.79 -5.31 -8.78
C ALA A 118 2.97 -4.09 -8.32
N LEU A 119 3.62 -3.00 -7.92
CA LEU A 119 2.97 -1.73 -7.56
C LEU A 119 2.31 -1.03 -8.75
N GLY A 120 2.59 -1.46 -10.00
CA GLY A 120 1.84 -1.06 -11.18
C GLY A 120 0.38 -1.53 -11.17
N PHE A 121 0.03 -2.52 -10.33
CA PHE A 121 -1.32 -3.05 -10.22
C PHE A 121 -2.05 -2.51 -8.98
N ASP A 122 -3.18 -1.81 -9.19
CA ASP A 122 -4.01 -1.25 -8.11
C ASP A 122 -4.38 -2.27 -7.03
N ARG A 123 -4.81 -3.46 -7.46
CA ARG A 123 -5.20 -4.56 -6.56
C ARG A 123 -4.08 -4.95 -5.58
N ILE A 124 -2.83 -4.88 -6.02
CA ILE A 124 -1.67 -5.21 -5.19
C ILE A 124 -1.39 -4.08 -4.20
N ARG A 125 -1.42 -2.83 -4.65
CA ARG A 125 -1.28 -1.64 -3.77
C ARG A 125 -2.32 -1.63 -2.67
N VAL A 126 -3.58 -1.90 -3.02
CA VAL A 126 -4.70 -1.98 -2.07
C VAL A 126 -4.48 -3.10 -1.05
N GLY A 127 -4.12 -4.31 -1.51
CA GLY A 127 -3.85 -5.45 -0.64
C GLY A 127 -2.71 -5.17 0.35
N LEU A 128 -1.59 -4.62 -0.14
CA LEU A 128 -0.42 -4.28 0.69
C LEU A 128 -0.73 -3.21 1.73
N ASN A 129 -1.43 -2.13 1.33
CA ASN A 129 -1.84 -1.06 2.27
C ASN A 129 -2.72 -1.62 3.38
N ARG A 130 -3.75 -2.39 3.01
CA ARG A 130 -4.64 -3.02 4.00
C ARG A 130 -3.87 -3.93 4.95
N ALA A 131 -2.99 -4.77 4.43
CA ALA A 131 -2.18 -5.69 5.23
C ALA A 131 -1.25 -4.93 6.19
N TYR A 132 -0.61 -3.85 5.73
CA TYR A 132 0.24 -3.01 6.57
C TYR A 132 -0.56 -2.29 7.66
N GLU A 133 -1.70 -1.69 7.32
CA GLU A 133 -2.63 -1.07 8.27
C GLU A 133 -3.07 -2.07 9.36
N GLU A 134 -3.37 -3.31 8.97
CA GLU A 134 -3.71 -4.38 9.90
C GLU A 134 -2.55 -4.80 10.80
N ALA A 135 -1.31 -4.79 10.29
CA ALA A 135 -0.11 -5.13 11.05
C ALA A 135 0.27 -4.05 12.07
N VAL A 136 0.02 -2.76 11.76
CA VAL A 136 0.29 -1.64 12.67
C VAL A 136 -0.88 -1.31 13.60
N SER A 137 -2.09 -1.71 13.24
CA SER A 137 -3.28 -1.49 14.05
C SER A 137 -3.41 -2.53 15.16
N ASN A 138 -3.55 -2.07 16.40
CA ASN A 138 -3.88 -2.92 17.53
C ASN A 138 -5.31 -3.52 17.46
N ASP A 139 -6.14 -3.15 16.47
CA ASP A 139 -7.55 -3.58 16.41
C ASP A 139 -7.76 -5.04 15.98
N LYS A 140 -6.85 -5.67 15.23
CA LYS A 140 -6.99 -7.12 14.95
C LYS A 140 -6.68 -8.00 16.17
N ALA A 141 -5.87 -7.52 17.12
CA ALA A 141 -5.75 -8.17 18.43
C ALA A 141 -7.06 -8.12 19.24
N ARG A 142 -7.95 -7.15 18.95
CA ARG A 142 -9.25 -6.99 19.62
C ARG A 142 -10.35 -7.85 19.01
N LEU A 143 -10.32 -8.16 17.71
CA LEU A 143 -11.32 -9.01 17.05
C LEU A 143 -11.03 -10.52 17.15
N GLY A 144 -9.78 -10.93 17.38
CA GLY A 144 -9.41 -12.33 17.61
C GLY A 144 -9.76 -12.86 19.01
N ASN A 145 -9.85 -11.99 20.01
CA ASN A 145 -10.10 -12.38 21.41
C ASN A 145 -11.59 -12.44 21.81
N SER A 146 -12.53 -12.15 20.90
CA SER A 146 -13.96 -12.18 21.19
C SER A 146 -14.66 -13.48 20.75
N LYS A 147 -13.93 -14.52 20.32
CA LYS A 147 -14.48 -15.86 19.97
C LYS A 147 -14.10 -16.97 20.96
N GLY A 148 -13.84 -16.63 22.22
CA GLY A 148 -13.44 -17.60 23.26
C GLY A 148 -14.19 -17.52 24.60
N LEU A 149 -15.25 -16.71 24.71
CA LEU A 149 -16.10 -16.65 25.90
C LEU A 149 -17.56 -16.45 25.46
N HIS A 150 -18.24 -17.56 25.17
CA HIS A 150 -19.66 -17.79 25.48
C HIS A 150 -19.97 -19.28 25.30
#